data_AF-A0A944Y659-F1
#
_entry.id   AF-A0A944Y659-F1
#
_cell.length_a   1.000
_cell.length_b   1.000
_cell.length_c   1.000
_cell.angle_alpha   90.00
_cell.angle_beta   90.00
_cell.angle_gamma   90.00
#
_symmetry.space_group_name_H-M   'P 1'
#
loop_
_entity.id
_entity.type
_entity.pdbx_description
1 polymer ?
#
loop_
_entity_poly.entity_id
_entity_poly.type
_entity_poly.pdbx_seq_one_letter_code
_entity_poly.pdbx_strand_id
1 'polypeptide(L)'
;MNIEDRYRALISQLKLGKQPRLPFSLEEKKQLFAFWQSWIDNSERCEQELQPLLCLLSHSKDYYPELLNFFITSFQIIEGDETTVFLLGASQLHIIQGAIQAGERFPYEYIMALKPLLIAKAPQVNEWALRAVADLGPQSILLKDAILELRPGAMRVFSGQQKTIHQLIGHIQDSWPKV
;
A
#
# COMPACT_ATOMS: atom_id res chain seq x y z
N MET A 1 -9.68 -12.55 18.91
CA MET A 1 -9.04 -11.23 19.10
C MET A 1 -10.01 -10.17 18.63
N ASN A 2 -10.20 -9.12 19.42
CA ASN A 2 -10.96 -7.96 18.97
C ASN A 2 -10.03 -7.03 18.18
N ILE A 3 -10.30 -6.86 16.87
CA ILE A 3 -9.50 -6.01 15.97
C ILE A 3 -9.52 -4.56 16.46
N GLU A 4 -10.69 -4.08 16.89
CA GLU A 4 -10.89 -2.69 17.30
C GLU A 4 -10.12 -2.34 18.58
N ASP A 5 -10.13 -3.23 19.58
CA ASP A 5 -9.37 -3.01 20.82
C ASP A 5 -7.86 -2.97 20.54
N ARG A 6 -7.39 -3.85 19.66
CA ARG A 6 -5.97 -3.91 19.28
C ARG A 6 -5.54 -2.69 18.47
N TYR A 7 -6.42 -2.23 17.59
CA TYR A 7 -6.23 -1.00 16.84
C TYR A 7 -6.15 0.22 17.78
N ARG A 8 -7.08 0.36 18.73
CA ARG A 8 -7.04 1.44 19.74
C ARG A 8 -5.77 1.42 20.59
N ALA A 9 -5.29 0.24 20.95
CA ALA A 9 -4.02 0.07 21.66
C ALA A 9 -2.81 0.49 20.81
N LEU A 10 -2.84 0.20 19.50
CA LEU A 10 -1.83 0.66 18.54
C LEU A 10 -1.86 2.20 18.42
N ILE A 11 -3.03 2.79 18.17
CA ILE A 11 -3.18 4.25 18.04
C ILE A 11 -2.68 5.00 19.29
N SER A 12 -2.96 4.47 20.49
CA SER A 12 -2.45 5.04 21.74
C SER A 12 -0.91 5.06 21.79
N GLN A 13 -0.25 4.04 21.25
CA GLN A 13 1.21 4.00 21.17
C GLN A 13 1.77 4.96 20.12
N LEU A 14 1.14 5.04 18.94
CA LEU A 14 1.54 5.97 17.88
C LEU A 14 1.44 7.43 18.33
N LYS A 15 0.39 7.78 19.07
CA LYS A 15 0.23 9.13 19.66
C LYS A 15 1.34 9.51 20.65
N LEU A 16 2.01 8.51 21.24
CA LEU A 16 3.17 8.70 22.10
C LEU A 16 4.50 8.74 21.31
N GLY A 17 4.45 8.77 19.97
CA GLY A 17 5.62 8.75 19.10
C GLY A 17 6.33 7.39 19.04
N LYS A 18 5.72 6.32 19.57
CA LYS A 18 6.29 4.97 19.47
C LYS A 18 6.06 4.40 18.08
N GLN A 19 6.96 3.53 17.63
CA GLN A 19 6.83 2.76 16.40
C GLN A 19 6.73 1.26 16.73
N PRO A 20 5.58 0.79 17.21
CA PRO A 20 5.43 -0.59 17.62
C PRO A 20 5.48 -1.55 16.43
N ARG A 21 6.05 -2.73 16.65
CA ARG A 21 5.97 -3.88 15.73
C ARG A 21 5.13 -4.97 16.38
N LEU A 22 3.98 -5.24 15.81
CA LEU A 22 2.95 -6.11 16.38
C LEU A 22 3.20 -7.57 15.98
N PRO A 23 3.54 -8.47 16.93
CA PRO A 23 3.55 -9.90 16.66
C PRO A 23 2.12 -10.43 16.60
N PHE A 24 1.79 -11.23 15.60
CA PHE A 24 0.50 -11.92 15.53
C PHE A 24 0.71 -13.42 15.69
N SER A 25 0.00 -14.04 16.62
CA SER A 25 -0.06 -15.49 16.73
C SER A 25 -0.78 -16.09 15.52
N LEU A 26 -0.61 -17.39 15.29
CA LEU A 26 -1.27 -18.10 14.18
C LEU A 26 -2.79 -17.93 14.21
N GLU A 27 -3.38 -18.00 15.40
CA GLU A 27 -4.83 -17.86 15.59
C GLU A 27 -5.31 -16.43 15.28
N GLU A 28 -4.53 -15.42 15.67
CA GLU A 28 -4.84 -14.02 15.35
C GLU A 28 -4.72 -13.76 13.85
N LYS A 29 -3.72 -14.33 13.16
CA LYS A 29 -3.61 -14.24 11.70
C LYS A 29 -4.84 -14.81 11.01
N LYS A 30 -5.28 -16.00 11.41
CA LYS A 30 -6.52 -16.61 10.88
C LYS A 30 -7.72 -15.70 11.04
N GLN A 31 -7.86 -15.06 12.20
CA GLN A 31 -8.97 -14.15 12.48
C GLN A 31 -8.90 -12.87 11.63
N LEU A 32 -7.70 -12.28 11.45
CA LEU A 32 -7.50 -11.13 10.56
C LEU A 32 -7.87 -11.47 9.11
N PHE A 33 -7.43 -12.64 8.62
CA PHE A 33 -7.66 -13.06 7.24
C PHE A 33 -9.12 -13.42 7.01
N ALA A 34 -9.77 -14.10 7.95
CA ALA A 34 -11.19 -14.40 7.90
C ALA A 34 -12.04 -13.12 7.92
N PHE A 35 -11.67 -12.13 8.74
CA PHE A 35 -12.33 -10.83 8.74
C PHE A 35 -12.21 -10.14 7.39
N TRP A 36 -10.99 -10.07 6.81
CA TRP A 36 -10.79 -9.46 5.50
C TRP A 36 -11.57 -10.20 4.41
N GLN A 37 -11.56 -11.54 4.42
CA GLN A 37 -12.29 -12.33 3.44
C GLN A 37 -13.79 -12.05 3.52
N SER A 38 -14.35 -12.06 4.73
CA SER A 38 -15.74 -11.72 4.96
C SER A 38 -16.08 -10.29 4.50
N TRP A 39 -15.14 -9.35 4.62
CA TRP A 39 -15.33 -7.99 4.13
C TRP A 39 -15.31 -7.92 2.59
N ILE A 40 -14.43 -8.68 1.93
CA ILE A 40 -14.39 -8.79 0.45
C ILE A 40 -15.70 -9.38 -0.07
N ASP A 41 -16.20 -10.43 0.57
CA ASP A 41 -17.39 -11.17 0.12
C ASP A 41 -18.71 -10.40 0.40
N ASN A 42 -18.67 -9.35 1.22
CA ASN A 42 -19.84 -8.54 1.54
C ASN A 42 -20.11 -7.48 0.46
N SER A 43 -21.29 -7.56 -0.18
CA SER A 43 -21.73 -6.58 -1.18
C SER A 43 -22.08 -5.22 -0.59
N GLU A 44 -22.44 -5.15 0.69
CA GLU A 44 -22.80 -3.93 1.43
C GLU A 44 -21.65 -3.45 2.33
N ARG A 45 -20.42 -3.89 2.05
CA ARG A 45 -19.22 -3.56 2.83
C ARG A 45 -19.02 -2.05 2.99
N CYS A 46 -18.64 -1.63 4.20
CA CYS A 46 -18.17 -0.28 4.45
C CYS A 46 -16.64 -0.28 4.46
N GLU A 47 -16.01 0.58 3.64
CA GLU A 47 -14.55 0.61 3.54
C GLU A 47 -13.84 1.01 4.85
N GLN A 48 -14.49 1.85 5.66
CA GLN A 48 -13.93 2.32 6.93
C GLN A 48 -13.74 1.17 7.93
N GLU A 49 -14.51 0.09 7.81
CA GLU A 49 -14.37 -1.11 8.65
C GLU A 49 -13.05 -1.85 8.39
N LEU A 50 -12.46 -1.68 7.19
CA LEU A 50 -11.22 -2.33 6.82
C LEU A 50 -9.98 -1.56 7.34
N GLN A 51 -10.10 -0.26 7.56
CA GLN A 51 -8.97 0.60 7.95
C GLN A 51 -8.26 0.15 9.25
N PRO A 52 -8.96 -0.27 10.33
CA PRO A 52 -8.31 -0.80 11.53
C PRO A 52 -7.41 -2.01 11.24
N LEU A 53 -7.91 -2.94 10.41
CA LEU A 53 -7.15 -4.12 9.99
C LEU A 53 -5.89 -3.69 9.20
N LEU A 54 -6.03 -2.80 8.22
CA LEU A 54 -4.92 -2.34 7.40
C LEU A 54 -3.86 -1.60 8.24
N CYS A 55 -4.29 -0.80 9.22
CA CYS A 55 -3.38 -0.12 10.14
C CYS A 55 -2.60 -1.10 11.04
N LEU A 56 -3.27 -2.15 11.53
CA LEU A 56 -2.60 -3.21 12.29
C LEU A 56 -1.58 -3.97 11.44
N LEU A 57 -1.94 -4.29 10.19
CA LEU A 57 -1.07 -4.98 9.25
C LEU A 57 0.15 -4.14 8.87
N SER A 58 0.00 -2.84 8.62
CA SER A 58 1.14 -1.95 8.33
C SER A 58 2.14 -1.79 9.48
N HIS A 59 1.77 -2.21 10.69
CA HIS A 59 2.62 -2.23 11.89
C HIS A 59 2.93 -3.65 12.36
N SER A 60 2.72 -4.66 11.53
CA SER A 60 3.05 -6.04 11.86
C SER A 60 4.57 -6.23 11.97
N LYS A 61 4.98 -7.19 12.80
CA LYS A 61 6.39 -7.59 12.94
C LYS A 61 6.85 -8.44 11.75
N ASP A 62 5.96 -9.27 11.23
CA ASP A 62 6.23 -10.28 10.21
C ASP A 62 5.44 -9.97 8.93
N TYR A 63 5.95 -10.43 7.78
CA TYR A 63 5.29 -10.34 6.48
C TYR A 63 4.43 -11.58 6.23
N TYR A 64 3.37 -11.44 5.42
CA TYR A 64 2.39 -12.50 5.16
C TYR A 64 2.12 -12.57 3.65
N PRO A 65 2.90 -13.38 2.89
CA PRO A 65 2.71 -13.53 1.45
C PRO A 65 1.30 -13.98 1.06
N GLU A 66 0.60 -14.68 1.94
CA GLU A 66 -0.79 -15.15 1.76
C GLU A 66 -1.77 -13.99 1.54
N LEU A 67 -1.41 -12.76 1.93
CA LEU A 67 -2.23 -11.57 1.74
C LEU A 67 -2.21 -11.03 0.31
N LEU A 68 -1.36 -11.54 -0.58
CA LEU A 68 -1.22 -11.03 -1.95
C LEU A 68 -2.57 -10.87 -2.67
N ASN A 69 -3.40 -11.92 -2.64
CA ASN A 69 -4.70 -11.89 -3.30
C ASN A 69 -5.67 -10.92 -2.61
N PHE A 70 -5.60 -10.80 -1.27
CA PHE A 70 -6.41 -9.83 -0.53
C PHE A 70 -6.10 -8.40 -0.98
N PHE A 71 -4.82 -8.06 -1.14
CA PHE A 71 -4.41 -6.75 -1.64
C PHE A 71 -4.88 -6.51 -3.08
N ILE A 72 -4.63 -7.45 -3.99
CA ILE A 72 -5.01 -7.31 -5.40
C ILE A 72 -6.52 -7.12 -5.54
N THR A 73 -7.31 -7.97 -4.89
CA THR A 73 -8.78 -7.86 -4.92
C THR A 73 -9.23 -6.55 -4.29
N SER A 74 -8.65 -6.15 -3.15
CA SER A 74 -9.04 -4.90 -2.48
C SER A 74 -8.72 -3.66 -3.31
N PHE A 75 -7.60 -3.63 -4.05
CA PHE A 75 -7.28 -2.52 -4.97
C PHE A 75 -8.29 -2.36 -6.11
N GLN A 76 -9.01 -3.43 -6.47
CA GLN A 76 -9.98 -3.41 -7.56
C GLN A 76 -11.38 -2.97 -7.12
N ILE A 77 -11.68 -3.08 -5.81
CA ILE A 77 -13.05 -2.88 -5.30
C ILE A 77 -13.18 -1.72 -4.31
N ILE A 78 -12.05 -1.15 -3.86
CA ILE A 78 -12.02 0.06 -3.02
C ILE A 78 -12.02 1.29 -3.92
N GLU A 79 -12.90 2.23 -3.61
CA GLU A 79 -13.03 3.51 -4.30
C GLU A 79 -12.58 4.68 -3.41
N GLY A 80 -12.60 4.53 -2.09
CA GLY A 80 -12.22 5.60 -1.16
C GLY A 80 -10.72 5.85 -1.09
N ASP A 81 -10.32 7.11 -1.27
CA ASP A 81 -8.93 7.56 -1.28
C ASP A 81 -8.18 7.21 0.03
N GLU A 82 -8.83 7.45 1.18
CA GLU A 82 -8.23 7.20 2.49
C GLU A 82 -7.94 5.71 2.71
N THR A 83 -8.93 4.86 2.45
CA THR A 83 -8.78 3.40 2.59
C THR A 83 -7.74 2.86 1.62
N THR A 84 -7.67 3.41 0.40
CA THR A 84 -6.64 3.09 -0.59
C THR A 84 -5.24 3.39 -0.07
N VAL A 85 -5.05 4.53 0.63
CA VAL A 85 -3.77 4.88 1.25
C VAL A 85 -3.39 3.89 2.36
N PHE A 86 -4.33 3.50 3.22
CA PHE A 86 -4.09 2.45 4.22
C PHE A 86 -3.70 1.12 3.56
N LEU A 87 -4.37 0.77 2.45
CA LEU A 87 -4.11 -0.47 1.72
C LEU A 87 -2.72 -0.46 1.09
N LEU A 88 -2.32 0.64 0.47
CA LEU A 88 -0.97 0.84 -0.08
C LEU A 88 0.10 0.68 1.02
N GLY A 89 -0.07 1.36 2.16
CA GLY A 89 0.86 1.28 3.28
C GLY A 89 1.00 -0.14 3.85
N ALA A 90 -0.11 -0.87 4.01
CA ALA A 90 -0.06 -2.26 4.45
C ALA A 90 0.59 -3.18 3.40
N SER A 91 0.29 -2.98 2.11
CA SER A 91 0.86 -3.79 1.02
C SER A 91 2.37 -3.62 0.86
N GLN A 92 2.88 -2.41 1.12
CA GLN A 92 4.30 -2.10 1.05
C GLN A 92 5.10 -2.94 2.05
N LEU A 93 4.59 -3.13 3.26
CA LEU A 93 5.21 -4.04 4.23
C LEU A 93 5.09 -5.50 3.78
N HIS A 94 3.87 -5.98 3.51
CA HIS A 94 3.65 -7.41 3.34
C HIS A 94 4.12 -7.98 2.00
N ILE A 95 4.06 -7.19 0.93
CA ILE A 95 4.40 -7.64 -0.42
C ILE A 95 5.80 -7.16 -0.80
N ILE A 96 6.06 -5.85 -0.71
CA ILE A 96 7.32 -5.29 -1.19
C ILE A 96 8.47 -5.63 -0.25
N GLN A 97 8.39 -5.25 1.03
CA GLN A 97 9.45 -5.57 1.99
C GLN A 97 9.59 -7.09 2.19
N GLY A 98 8.49 -7.82 2.17
CA GLY A 98 8.49 -9.29 2.19
C GLY A 98 9.31 -9.90 1.04
N ALA A 99 9.04 -9.49 -0.20
CA ALA A 99 9.78 -9.99 -1.37
C ALA A 99 11.26 -9.57 -1.35
N ILE A 100 11.57 -8.33 -0.95
CA ILE A 100 12.95 -7.86 -0.79
C ILE A 100 13.71 -8.73 0.21
N GLN A 101 13.11 -9.02 1.37
CA GLN A 101 13.75 -9.86 2.38
C GLN A 101 13.91 -11.32 1.93
N ALA A 102 12.96 -11.84 1.13
CA ALA A 102 13.05 -13.18 0.56
C ALA A 102 14.03 -13.26 -0.63
N GLY A 103 14.48 -12.13 -1.18
CA GLY A 103 15.27 -12.10 -2.42
C GLY A 103 14.46 -12.50 -3.65
N GLU A 104 13.14 -12.33 -3.58
CA GLU A 104 12.19 -12.72 -4.62
C GLU A 104 11.82 -11.54 -5.52
N ARG A 105 11.35 -11.84 -6.73
CA ARG A 105 10.78 -10.82 -7.61
C ARG A 105 9.38 -10.45 -7.13
N PHE A 106 8.99 -9.20 -7.36
CA PHE A 106 7.62 -8.78 -7.08
C PHE A 106 6.64 -9.48 -8.04
N PRO A 107 5.50 -10.00 -7.53
CA PRO A 107 4.47 -10.62 -8.37
C PRO A 107 3.96 -9.66 -9.43
N TYR A 108 3.85 -10.13 -10.68
CA TYR A 108 3.42 -9.29 -11.80
C TYR A 108 2.01 -8.73 -11.59
N GLU A 109 1.13 -9.55 -11.04
CA GLU A 109 -0.26 -9.22 -10.74
C GLU A 109 -0.35 -8.06 -9.73
N TYR A 110 0.55 -8.04 -8.73
CA TYR A 110 0.64 -6.93 -7.77
C TYR A 110 1.10 -5.64 -8.46
N ILE A 111 2.16 -5.71 -9.28
CA ILE A 111 2.65 -4.54 -10.03
C ILE A 111 1.53 -3.97 -10.90
N MET A 112 0.77 -4.82 -11.59
CA MET A 112 -0.36 -4.41 -12.43
C MET A 112 -1.54 -3.88 -11.64
N ALA A 113 -1.78 -4.37 -10.42
CA ALA A 113 -2.79 -3.81 -9.52
C ALA A 113 -2.46 -2.38 -9.07
N LEU A 114 -1.19 -1.96 -9.08
CA LEU A 114 -0.81 -0.56 -8.78
C LEU A 114 -1.07 0.41 -9.94
N LYS A 115 -1.16 -0.08 -11.19
CA LYS A 115 -1.27 0.77 -12.38
C LYS A 115 -2.49 1.71 -12.34
N PRO A 116 -3.72 1.26 -12.01
CA PRO A 116 -4.88 2.13 -11.95
C PRO A 116 -4.77 3.21 -10.86
N LEU A 117 -4.06 2.91 -9.76
CA LEU A 117 -3.86 3.83 -8.64
C LEU A 117 -2.95 5.00 -9.01
N LEU A 118 -2.08 4.83 -10.00
CA LEU A 118 -1.27 5.92 -10.58
C LEU A 118 -2.11 6.84 -11.48
N ILE A 119 -3.31 6.45 -11.88
CA ILE A 119 -4.18 7.29 -12.73
C ILE A 119 -5.30 7.91 -11.87
N ALA A 120 -5.25 7.71 -10.55
CA ALA A 120 -6.25 8.22 -9.64
C ALA A 120 -6.29 9.76 -9.64
N LYS A 121 -7.49 10.32 -9.47
CA LYS A 121 -7.68 11.78 -9.42
C LYS A 121 -7.17 12.39 -8.12
N ALA A 122 -7.00 11.57 -7.08
CA ALA A 122 -6.60 12.00 -5.75
C ALA A 122 -5.08 12.09 -5.62
N PRO A 123 -4.52 13.31 -5.38
CA PRO A 123 -3.07 13.49 -5.25
C PRO A 123 -2.42 12.64 -4.16
N GLN A 124 -3.14 12.38 -3.07
CA GLN A 124 -2.65 11.55 -1.96
C GLN A 124 -2.48 10.09 -2.39
N VAL A 125 -3.46 9.52 -3.11
CA VAL A 125 -3.36 8.15 -3.65
C VAL A 125 -2.18 8.06 -4.61
N ASN A 126 -2.01 9.03 -5.51
CA ASN A 126 -0.89 9.07 -6.44
C ASN A 126 0.47 9.11 -5.74
N GLU A 127 0.61 9.94 -4.69
CA GLU A 127 1.84 10.00 -3.92
C GLU A 127 2.17 8.65 -3.27
N TRP A 128 1.19 8.02 -2.61
CA TRP A 128 1.39 6.74 -1.95
C TRP A 128 1.63 5.60 -2.93
N ALA A 129 0.94 5.60 -4.08
CA ALA A 129 1.17 4.66 -5.15
C ALA A 129 2.59 4.81 -5.72
N LEU A 130 3.05 6.05 -5.95
CA LEU A 130 4.42 6.32 -6.38
C LEU A 130 5.46 5.88 -5.35
N ARG A 131 5.20 6.04 -4.04
CA ARG A 131 6.08 5.51 -2.99
C ARG A 131 6.18 3.98 -3.06
N ALA A 132 5.06 3.27 -3.22
CA ALA A 132 5.07 1.83 -3.41
C ALA A 132 5.83 1.43 -4.69
N VAL A 133 5.62 2.16 -5.78
CA VAL A 133 6.29 1.91 -7.06
C VAL A 133 7.80 2.18 -7.01
N ALA A 134 8.24 3.18 -6.25
CA ALA A 134 9.67 3.47 -6.05
C ALA A 134 10.41 2.28 -5.44
N ASP A 135 9.79 1.60 -4.47
CA ASP A 135 10.40 0.43 -3.83
C ASP A 135 10.47 -0.81 -4.74
N LEU A 136 9.78 -0.81 -5.89
CA LEU A 136 9.91 -1.88 -6.89
C LEU A 136 11.25 -1.83 -7.64
N GLY A 137 11.99 -0.72 -7.52
CA GLY A 137 13.26 -0.51 -8.22
C GLY A 137 13.11 -0.72 -9.74
N PRO A 138 13.99 -1.50 -10.40
CA PRO A 138 13.95 -1.69 -11.85
C PRO A 138 12.63 -2.27 -12.40
N GLN A 139 11.88 -3.06 -11.59
CA GLN A 139 10.61 -3.64 -12.05
C GLN A 139 9.50 -2.58 -12.24
N SER A 140 9.68 -1.36 -11.67
CA SER A 140 8.78 -0.22 -11.89
C SER A 140 8.68 0.20 -13.36
N ILE A 141 9.63 -0.19 -14.23
CA ILE A 141 9.58 0.09 -15.66
C ILE A 141 8.33 -0.47 -16.34
N LEU A 142 7.73 -1.53 -15.78
CA LEU A 142 6.46 -2.09 -16.26
C LEU A 142 5.30 -1.10 -16.15
N LEU A 143 5.44 -0.07 -15.32
CA LEU A 143 4.47 1.00 -15.09
C LEU A 143 4.88 2.33 -15.75
N LYS A 144 5.93 2.33 -16.59
CA LYS A 144 6.54 3.52 -17.17
C LYS A 144 5.53 4.53 -17.71
N ASP A 145 4.61 4.08 -18.55
CA ASP A 145 3.66 4.99 -19.20
C ASP A 145 2.75 5.68 -18.18
N ALA A 146 2.19 4.92 -17.22
CA ALA A 146 1.34 5.45 -16.15
C ALA A 146 2.10 6.43 -15.23
N ILE A 147 3.38 6.15 -14.93
CA ILE A 147 4.23 7.02 -14.12
C ILE A 147 4.52 8.35 -14.86
N LEU A 148 4.77 8.30 -16.17
CA LEU A 148 5.07 9.49 -16.97
C LEU A 148 3.84 10.37 -17.19
N GLU A 149 2.65 9.78 -17.29
CA GLU A 149 1.38 10.51 -17.38
C GLU A 149 1.08 11.33 -16.11
N LEU A 150 1.53 10.87 -14.95
CA LEU A 150 1.39 11.58 -13.67
C LEU A 150 2.26 12.83 -13.53
N ARG A 151 3.21 13.05 -14.44
CA ARG A 151 4.23 14.08 -14.26
C ARG A 151 3.56 15.46 -14.22
N PRO A 152 3.67 16.21 -13.11
CA PRO A 152 3.15 17.57 -13.08
C PRO A 152 3.92 18.41 -14.10
N GLY A 153 3.17 19.20 -14.88
CA GLY A 153 3.78 20.18 -15.78
C GLY A 153 4.70 21.13 -15.02
N ALA A 154 5.76 21.61 -15.67
CA ALA A 154 6.80 22.44 -15.04
C ALA A 154 6.26 23.67 -14.28
N MET A 155 5.12 24.23 -14.71
CA MET A 155 4.44 25.36 -14.05
C MET A 155 3.55 24.98 -12.86
N ARG A 156 3.41 23.69 -12.48
CA ARG A 156 2.50 23.23 -11.41
C ARG A 156 3.21 22.74 -10.14
N VAL A 157 4.53 22.87 -10.05
CA VAL A 157 5.35 22.40 -8.92
C VAL A 157 5.33 23.37 -7.71
N PHE A 158 4.34 24.25 -7.62
CA PHE A 158 4.23 25.26 -6.55
C PHE A 158 3.60 24.72 -5.26
N SER A 159 3.00 23.51 -5.26
CA SER A 159 2.53 22.85 -4.04
C SER A 159 3.50 21.78 -3.56
N GLY A 160 3.65 21.63 -2.24
CA GLY A 160 4.58 20.67 -1.62
C GLY A 160 4.35 19.22 -2.09
N GLN A 161 3.10 18.82 -2.26
CA GLN A 161 2.76 17.48 -2.74
C GLN A 161 3.15 17.23 -4.21
N GLN A 162 2.95 18.22 -5.09
CA GLN A 162 3.37 18.09 -6.49
C GLN A 162 4.89 18.04 -6.62
N LYS A 163 5.62 18.73 -5.72
CA LYS A 163 7.07 18.59 -5.61
C LYS A 163 7.47 17.18 -5.17
N THR A 164 6.80 16.60 -4.18
CA THR A 164 7.05 15.20 -3.76
C THR A 164 6.81 14.22 -4.90
N ILE A 165 5.68 14.34 -5.60
CA ILE A 165 5.35 13.52 -6.78
C ILE A 165 6.45 13.64 -7.85
N HIS A 166 6.88 14.87 -8.17
CA HIS A 166 7.94 15.09 -9.15
C HIS A 166 9.27 14.43 -8.74
N GLN A 167 9.64 14.53 -7.46
CA GLN A 167 10.85 13.90 -6.92
C GLN A 167 10.77 12.37 -6.95
N LEU A 168 9.62 11.79 -6.58
CA LEU A 168 9.38 10.35 -6.65
C LEU A 168 9.50 9.85 -8.08
N ILE A 169 8.87 10.53 -9.06
CA ILE A 169 9.00 10.18 -10.47
C ILE A 169 10.47 10.19 -10.90
N GLY A 170 11.22 11.25 -10.58
CA GLY A 170 12.65 11.33 -10.91
C GLY A 170 13.44 10.16 -10.32
N HIS A 171 13.23 9.86 -9.04
CA HIS A 171 13.89 8.74 -8.37
C HIS A 171 13.55 7.38 -8.99
N ILE A 172 12.28 7.15 -9.35
CA ILE A 172 11.85 5.94 -10.05
C ILE A 172 12.56 5.82 -11.40
N GLN A 173 12.64 6.91 -12.17
CA GLN A 173 13.31 6.91 -13.47
C GLN A 173 14.80 6.57 -13.37
N ASP A 174 15.48 7.04 -12.32
CA ASP A 174 16.89 6.75 -12.08
C ASP A 174 17.16 5.26 -11.80
N SER A 175 16.13 4.51 -11.36
CA SER A 175 16.22 3.07 -11.10
C SER A 175 16.08 2.20 -12.36
N TRP A 176 15.67 2.78 -13.49
CA TRP A 176 15.45 2.03 -14.72
C TRP A 176 16.77 1.68 -15.43
N PRO A 177 16.84 0.51 -16.11
CA PRO A 177 17.99 0.17 -16.93
C PRO A 177 18.28 1.26 -17.96
N LYS A 178 19.53 1.74 -17.99
CA LYS A 178 20.00 2.67 -19.02
C LYS A 178 20.18 1.87 -20.31
N VAL A 179 19.39 2.22 -21.33
CA VAL A 179 19.55 1.71 -22.71
C VAL A 179 20.76 2.36 -23.36
#